data_AF-A0A7C6ZTZ8-F1
#
_entry.id   AF-A0A7C6ZTZ8-F1
#
_cell.length_a   1.000
_cell.length_b   1.000
_cell.length_c   1.000
_cell.angle_alpha   90.00
_cell.angle_beta   90.00
_cell.angle_gamma   90.00
#
_symmetry.space_group_name_H-M   'P 1'
#
loop_
_entity.id
_entity.type
_entity.pdbx_description
1 polymer ?
#
loop_
_entity_poly.entity_id
_entity_poly.type
_entity_poly.pdbx_seq_one_letter_code
_entity_poly.pdbx_strand_id
1 'polypeptide(L)'
;MPRDLKEIPTFASEDAEREFWATHDSTEYVDWDNAEEVVLPKLRPSTRTISLRLPVLMLNELRLIANKRDIPYQSLIKLFLKERIDQELRRSEQGAIPGTIEQSPVK
;
A
#
# COMPACT_ATOMS: atom_id res chain seq x y z
N MET A 1 34.59 -0.93 -10.66
CA MET A 1 35.29 -0.31 -9.51
C MET A 1 34.71 -0.93 -8.26
N PRO A 2 35.51 -1.49 -7.32
CA PRO A 2 34.97 -1.90 -6.03
C PRO A 2 34.39 -0.66 -5.33
N ARG A 3 33.14 -0.74 -4.88
CA ARG A 3 32.51 0.31 -4.06
C ARG A 3 32.74 -0.06 -2.60
N ASP A 4 33.24 0.88 -1.81
CA ASP A 4 33.38 0.72 -0.36
C ASP A 4 31.99 0.91 0.28
N LEU A 5 31.33 -0.20 0.62
CA LEU A 5 30.02 -0.19 1.29
C LEU A 5 30.20 0.01 2.80
N LYS A 6 29.35 0.83 3.42
CA LYS A 6 29.32 1.02 4.87
C LYS A 6 28.69 -0.20 5.55
N GLU A 7 29.13 -0.51 6.77
CA GLU A 7 28.54 -1.60 7.56
C GLU A 7 27.07 -1.31 7.90
N ILE A 8 26.20 -2.30 7.71
CA ILE A 8 24.77 -2.20 8.04
C ILE A 8 24.63 -2.21 9.57
N PRO A 9 23.97 -1.20 10.18
CA PRO A 9 23.79 -1.16 11.63
C PRO A 9 22.90 -2.31 12.13
N THR A 10 23.17 -2.82 13.33
CA THR A 10 22.30 -3.80 13.99
C THR A 10 21.18 -3.08 14.74
N PHE A 11 19.93 -3.29 14.33
CA PHE A 11 18.77 -2.68 14.97
C PHE A 11 18.11 -3.63 15.98
N ALA A 12 17.62 -3.08 17.09
CA ALA A 12 16.91 -3.84 18.12
C ALA A 12 15.41 -4.03 17.81
N SER A 13 14.84 -3.26 16.88
CA SER A 13 13.43 -3.27 16.49
C SER A 13 13.26 -2.84 15.03
N GLU A 14 12.23 -3.37 14.36
CA GLU A 14 11.85 -3.04 12.99
C GLU A 14 11.48 -1.55 12.83
N ASP A 15 10.88 -0.93 13.85
CA ASP A 15 10.53 0.50 13.80
C ASP A 15 11.79 1.39 13.76
N ALA A 16 12.83 1.01 14.52
CA ALA A 16 14.10 1.74 14.54
C ALA A 16 14.86 1.59 13.21
N GLU A 17 14.78 0.42 12.60
CA GLU A 17 15.32 0.16 11.27
C GLU A 17 14.60 1.01 10.21
N ARG A 18 13.27 1.09 10.27
CA ARG A 18 12.47 1.90 9.33
C ARG A 18 12.81 3.38 9.41
N GLU A 19 12.94 3.92 10.62
CA GLU A 19 13.29 5.33 10.83
C GLU A 19 14.70 5.65 10.31
N PHE A 20 15.64 4.72 10.48
CA PHE A 20 16.99 4.82 9.93
C PHE A 20 16.99 4.83 8.39
N TRP A 21 16.31 3.88 7.75
CA TRP A 21 16.23 3.82 6.28
C TRP A 21 15.41 4.96 5.66
N ALA A 22 14.50 5.57 6.42
CA ALA A 22 13.77 6.76 5.97
C ALA A 22 14.67 8.00 5.84
N THR A 23 15.78 8.02 6.58
CA THR A 23 16.71 9.16 6.66
C THR A 23 18.05 8.91 5.97
N HIS A 24 18.42 7.66 5.68
CA HIS A 24 19.72 7.27 5.12
C HIS A 24 19.58 6.65 3.73
N ASP A 25 20.52 6.96 2.83
CA ASP A 25 20.53 6.44 1.47
C ASP A 25 20.99 4.97 1.43
N SER A 26 20.07 4.08 1.06
CA SER A 26 20.31 2.63 0.93
C SER A 26 21.41 2.23 -0.05
N THR A 27 21.82 3.11 -0.97
CA THR A 27 22.88 2.84 -1.94
C THR A 27 24.28 2.85 -1.34
N GLU A 28 24.46 3.41 -0.13
CA GLU A 28 25.74 3.41 0.58
C GLU A 28 25.99 2.13 1.39
N TYR A 29 24.95 1.30 1.59
CA TYR A 29 24.96 0.16 2.49
C TYR A 29 24.66 -1.18 1.78
N VAL A 30 23.96 -1.16 0.65
CA VAL A 30 23.50 -2.35 -0.06
C VAL A 30 24.10 -2.42 -1.46
N ASP A 31 24.67 -3.57 -1.81
CA ASP A 31 25.16 -3.84 -3.16
C ASP A 31 24.01 -4.17 -4.11
N TRP A 32 23.44 -3.13 -4.71
CA TRP A 32 22.36 -3.28 -5.69
C TRP A 32 22.81 -3.91 -7.00
N ASP A 33 24.12 -3.95 -7.32
CA ASP A 33 24.63 -4.60 -8.54
C ASP A 33 24.58 -6.14 -8.44
N ASN A 34 24.55 -6.67 -7.22
CA ASN A 34 24.39 -8.10 -6.93
C ASN A 34 22.97 -8.46 -6.45
N ALA A 35 22.02 -7.52 -6.49
CA ALA A 35 20.65 -7.77 -6.06
C ALA A 35 19.93 -8.71 -7.06
N GLU A 36 19.46 -9.85 -6.56
CA GLU A 36 18.67 -10.80 -7.35
C GLU A 36 17.18 -10.43 -7.32
N GLU A 37 16.50 -10.50 -8.46
CA GLU A 37 15.04 -10.42 -8.52
C GLU A 37 14.43 -11.62 -7.78
N VAL A 38 14.06 -11.42 -6.51
CA VAL A 38 13.37 -12.44 -5.72
C VAL A 38 11.88 -12.43 -6.00
N VAL A 39 11.39 -13.47 -6.67
CA VAL A 39 9.97 -13.80 -6.67
C VAL A 39 9.62 -14.26 -5.27
N LEU A 40 8.88 -13.48 -4.49
CA LEU A 40 8.46 -13.82 -3.13
C LEU A 40 7.20 -14.72 -3.17
N PRO A 41 7.33 -16.06 -3.28
CA PRO A 41 6.20 -16.95 -3.59
C PRO A 41 5.34 -17.21 -2.33
N LYS A 42 5.88 -16.85 -1.16
CA LYS A 42 5.32 -17.07 0.17
C LYS A 42 4.68 -15.82 0.76
N LEU A 43 4.59 -14.72 0.01
CA LEU A 43 3.65 -13.66 0.37
C LEU A 43 2.28 -14.33 0.42
N ARG A 44 1.64 -14.34 1.61
CA ARG A 44 0.32 -14.96 1.75
C ARG A 44 -0.59 -14.34 0.69
N PRO A 45 -1.23 -15.11 -0.21
CA PRO A 45 -2.27 -14.56 -1.05
C PRO A 45 -3.32 -13.99 -0.09
N SER A 46 -3.36 -12.67 0.03
CA SER A 46 -4.09 -11.96 1.09
C SER A 46 -5.61 -11.98 0.88
N THR A 47 -6.10 -12.87 0.03
CA THR A 47 -7.52 -13.11 -0.20
C THR A 47 -8.10 -14.00 0.88
N ARG A 48 -8.95 -13.42 1.72
CA ARG A 48 -9.79 -14.15 2.67
C ARG A 48 -11.19 -14.30 2.08
N THR A 49 -11.76 -15.50 2.16
CA THR A 49 -13.15 -15.74 1.77
C THR A 49 -14.08 -15.14 2.81
N ILE A 50 -14.99 -14.27 2.36
CA ILE A 50 -16.05 -13.69 3.19
C ILE A 50 -17.40 -14.07 2.61
N SER A 51 -18.39 -14.29 3.48
CA SER A 51 -19.79 -14.48 3.09
C SER A 51 -20.53 -13.16 3.24
N LEU A 52 -20.99 -12.60 2.12
CA LEU A 52 -21.76 -11.34 2.09
C LEU A 52 -23.16 -11.61 1.51
N ARG A 53 -24.19 -11.00 2.10
CA ARG A 53 -25.55 -11.03 1.55
C ARG A 53 -25.76 -9.80 0.68
N LEU A 54 -26.20 -10.02 -0.56
CA LEU A 54 -26.51 -8.97 -1.53
C LEU A 54 -27.92 -9.19 -2.10
N PRO A 55 -28.67 -8.12 -2.42
CA PRO A 55 -29.94 -8.24 -3.14
C PRO A 55 -29.75 -8.91 -4.51
N VAL A 56 -30.70 -9.74 -4.92
CA VAL A 56 -30.63 -10.51 -6.18
C VAL A 56 -30.54 -9.58 -7.40
N LEU A 57 -31.30 -8.49 -7.40
CA LEU A 57 -31.29 -7.51 -8.50
C LEU A 57 -29.90 -6.90 -8.70
N MET A 58 -29.25 -6.48 -7.61
CA MET A 58 -27.90 -5.92 -7.65
C MET A 58 -26.89 -6.93 -8.20
N LEU A 59 -26.99 -8.22 -7.84
CA LEU A 59 -26.11 -9.25 -8.38
C LEU A 59 -26.29 -9.43 -9.90
N ASN A 60 -27.53 -9.34 -10.38
CA ASN A 60 -27.83 -9.43 -11.81
C ASN A 60 -27.28 -8.22 -12.58
N GLU A 61 -27.42 -7.02 -12.04
CA GLU A 61 -26.85 -5.80 -12.61
C GLU A 61 -25.32 -5.86 -12.69
N LEU A 62 -24.66 -6.32 -11.61
CA LEU A 62 -23.22 -6.51 -11.59
C LEU A 62 -22.76 -7.52 -12.65
N ARG A 63 -23.47 -8.63 -12.83
CA ARG A 63 -23.17 -9.62 -13.89
C ARG A 63 -23.33 -9.02 -15.29
N LEU A 64 -24.38 -8.24 -15.51
CA LEU A 64 -24.61 -7.57 -16.80
C LEU A 64 -23.47 -6.61 -17.14
N ILE A 65 -23.05 -5.78 -16.17
CA ILE A 65 -21.93 -4.84 -16.35
C ILE A 65 -20.62 -5.59 -16.59
N ALA A 66 -20.40 -6.67 -15.86
CA ALA A 66 -19.18 -7.48 -15.98
C ALA A 66 -19.06 -8.11 -17.37
N ASN A 67 -20.14 -8.70 -17.88
CA ASN A 67 -20.21 -9.25 -19.24
C ASN A 67 -19.96 -8.18 -20.31
N LYS A 68 -20.52 -6.98 -20.14
CA LYS A 68 -20.28 -5.85 -21.08
C LYS A 68 -18.81 -5.41 -21.11
N ARG A 69 -18.07 -5.60 -20.01
CA ARG A 69 -16.65 -5.26 -19.88
C ARG A 69 -15.72 -6.45 -20.12
N ASP A 70 -16.27 -7.60 -20.51
CA ASP A 70 -15.56 -8.86 -20.70
C ASP A 70 -14.68 -9.27 -19.51
N ILE A 71 -15.23 -9.10 -18.29
CA ILE A 71 -14.55 -9.51 -17.04
C ILE A 71 -15.48 -10.34 -16.15
N PRO A 72 -14.95 -11.23 -15.30
CA PRO A 72 -15.75 -11.94 -14.32
C PRO A 72 -16.42 -10.98 -13.32
N TYR A 73 -17.69 -11.23 -12.97
CA TYR A 73 -18.43 -10.36 -12.04
C TYR A 73 -17.77 -10.25 -10.66
N GLN A 74 -17.09 -11.30 -10.20
CA GLN A 74 -16.32 -11.26 -8.94
C GLN A 74 -15.13 -10.31 -9.02
N SER A 75 -14.46 -10.24 -10.18
CA SER A 75 -13.36 -9.29 -10.43
C SER A 75 -13.89 -7.86 -10.50
N LEU A 76 -15.04 -7.66 -11.15
CA LEU A 76 -15.70 -6.34 -11.17
C LEU A 76 -16.04 -5.84 -9.76
N ILE A 77 -16.60 -6.72 -8.91
CA ILE A 77 -16.91 -6.37 -7.51
C ILE A 77 -15.64 -5.91 -6.78
N LYS A 78 -14.53 -6.64 -6.93
CA LYS A 78 -13.25 -6.27 -6.30
C LYS A 78 -12.75 -4.92 -6.79
N LEU A 79 -12.88 -4.62 -8.08
CA LEU A 79 -12.46 -3.35 -8.66
C LEU A 79 -13.26 -2.18 -8.08
N PHE A 80 -14.59 -2.30 -8.04
CA PHE A 80 -15.45 -1.25 -7.48
C PHE A 80 -15.23 -1.04 -5.99
N LEU A 81 -15.05 -2.11 -5.22
CA LEU A 81 -14.72 -1.99 -3.79
C LEU A 81 -13.39 -1.27 -3.60
N LYS A 82 -12.35 -1.65 -4.37
CA LYS A 82 -11.06 -0.98 -4.32
C LYS A 82 -11.16 0.51 -4.66
N GLU A 83 -11.83 0.84 -5.75
CA GLU A 83 -12.01 2.23 -6.18
C GLU A 83 -12.69 3.07 -5.09
N ARG A 84 -13.74 2.55 -4.44
CA ARG A 84 -14.42 3.25 -3.36
C ARG A 84 -13.56 3.39 -2.10
N ILE A 85 -12.77 2.37 -1.76
CA ILE A 85 -11.83 2.41 -0.64
C ILE A 85 -10.75 3.47 -0.87
N ASP A 86 -10.15 3.48 -2.06
CA ASP A 86 -9.09 4.43 -2.43
C ASP A 86 -9.61 5.88 -2.39
N GLN A 87 -10.85 6.10 -2.83
CA GLN A 87 -11.52 7.41 -2.72
C GLN A 87 -11.74 7.84 -1.27
N GLU A 88 -12.15 6.92 -0.39
CA GLU A 88 -12.43 7.23 1.02
C GLU A 88 -11.14 7.50 1.81
N LEU A 89 -10.09 6.71 1.57
CA LEU A 89 -8.76 6.93 2.15
C LEU A 89 -8.21 8.31 1.77
N ARG A 90 -8.24 8.66 0.48
CA ARG A 90 -7.80 9.98 0.00
C ARG A 90 -8.61 11.12 0.62
N ARG A 91 -9.92 10.93 0.83
CA ARG A 91 -10.78 11.91 1.51
C ARG A 91 -10.40 12.05 2.98
N SER A 92 -10.12 10.95 3.68
CA SER A 92 -9.71 10.99 5.08
C SER A 92 -8.36 11.69 5.28
N GLU A 93 -7.43 11.54 4.35
CA GLU A 93 -6.12 12.20 4.36
C GLU A 93 -6.24 13.72 4.12
N GLN A 94 -7.20 14.14 3.30
CA GLN A 94 -7.49 15.56 3.05
C GLN A 94 -8.27 16.24 4.19
N GLY A 95 -8.90 15.46 5.08
CA GLY A 95 -9.55 15.95 6.30
C GLY A 95 -8.62 16.07 7.51
N ALA A 96 -7.41 15.49 7.45
CA ALA A 96 -6.36 15.65 8.45
C ALA A 96 -5.57 16.93 8.12
N ILE A 97 -6.06 18.05 8.64
CA ILE A 97 -5.45 19.38 8.49
C ILE A 97 -3.98 19.33 8.94
N PRO A 98 -2.98 19.54 8.06
CA PRO A 98 -1.61 19.79 8.48
C PRO A 98 -1.47 21.30 8.64
N GLY A 99 -1.66 21.81 9.86
CA GLY A 99 -1.51 23.25 10.09
C GLY A 99 -2.17 23.80 11.34
N THR A 100 -1.76 23.32 12.52
CA THR A 100 -1.80 24.15 13.73
C THR A 100 -0.36 24.48 14.10
N ILE A 101 0.30 25.31 13.28
CA ILE A 101 1.44 26.11 13.71
C ILE A 101 1.27 27.50 13.11
N GLU A 102 0.45 28.34 13.77
CA GLU A 102 0.66 29.78 13.76
C GLU A 102 0.44 30.33 15.16
N GLN A 103 1.57 30.52 15.83
CA GLN A 103 1.97 31.74 16.55
C GLN A 103 0.89 32.48 17.34
N SER A 104 1.06 32.53 18.67
CA SER A 104 0.57 33.65 19.48
C SER A 104 1.74 34.46 20.01
N PRO A 105 1.60 35.80 20.05
CA PRO A 105 2.71 36.73 20.04
C PRO A 105 3.29 36.97 21.44
N VAL A 106 4.53 37.44 21.41
CA VAL A 106 5.24 38.13 22.48
C VAL A 106 4.32 39.05 23.29
N LYS A 107 4.25 38.81 24.60
CA LYS A 107 4.39 39.87 25.60
C LYS A 107 4.93 39.32 26.91
#